data_AF-A0A381N8R3-F1
#
_entry.id   AF-A0A381N8R3-F1
#
_cell.length_a   1.000
_cell.length_b   1.000
_cell.length_c   1.000
_cell.angle_alpha   90.00
_cell.angle_beta   90.00
_cell.angle_gamma   90.00
#
_symmetry.space_group_name_H-M   'P 1'
#
loop_
_entity.id
_entity.type
_entity.pdbx_description
1 polymer ?
#
loop_
_entity_poly.entity_id
_entity_poly.type
_entity_poly.pdbx_seq_one_letter_code
_entity_poly.pdbx_strand_id
1 'polypeptide(L)'
;MIEKLLFEGDIFGVVDNGILAVMTIFGIDLEKRFFGGSGVIGGLFGALIGNAISDLAAAVIDPSARHLAIGVFAGCMYVTVIVYIYLKLSKKNL
;
A
#
# COMPACT_ATOMS: atom_id res chain seq x y z
N MET A 1 12.93 12.69 -25.89
CA MET A 1 13.46 11.63 -24.99
C MET A 1 13.17 11.96 -23.53
N ILE A 2 13.55 13.15 -23.03
CA ILE A 2 13.25 13.61 -21.67
C ILE A 2 11.73 13.75 -21.43
N GLU A 3 10.99 14.37 -22.35
CA GLU A 3 9.52 14.52 -22.20
C GLU A 3 8.78 13.19 -22.10
N LYS A 4 9.24 12.17 -22.83
CA LYS A 4 8.67 10.82 -22.78
C LYS A 4 8.95 10.13 -21.44
N LEU A 5 10.16 10.32 -20.89
CA LEU A 5 10.56 9.81 -19.58
C LEU A 5 9.75 10.47 -18.46
N LEU A 6 9.55 11.79 -18.54
CA LEU A 6 8.74 12.54 -17.57
C LEU A 6 7.28 12.10 -17.62
N PHE A 7 6.68 12.00 -18.80
CA PHE A 7 5.29 11.61 -18.95
C PHE A 7 5.01 10.17 -18.51
N GLU A 8 5.89 9.22 -18.82
CA GLU A 8 5.76 7.82 -18.36
C GLU A 8 5.96 7.72 -16.84
N GLY A 9 6.91 8.48 -16.27
CA GLY A 9 7.12 8.58 -14.84
C GLY A 9 5.92 9.19 -14.10
N ASP A 10 5.30 10.23 -14.67
CA ASP A 10 4.11 10.88 -14.12
C ASP A 10 2.92 9.91 -14.07
N ILE A 11 2.66 9.19 -15.16
CA ILE A 11 1.58 8.19 -15.19
C ILE A 11 1.83 7.09 -14.16
N PHE A 12 3.05 6.58 -14.09
CA PHE A 12 3.42 5.56 -13.11
C PHE A 12 3.20 6.08 -11.68
N GLY A 13 3.67 7.29 -11.37
CA GLY A 13 3.51 7.91 -10.06
C GLY A 13 2.04 8.17 -9.69
N VAL A 14 1.20 8.56 -10.66
CA VAL A 14 -0.24 8.75 -10.46
C VAL A 14 -0.94 7.43 -10.16
N VAL A 15 -0.60 6.36 -10.90
CA VAL A 15 -1.19 5.04 -10.66
C VAL A 15 -0.75 4.51 -9.29
N ASP A 16 0.54 4.62 -8.97
CA ASP A 16 1.12 4.14 -7.72
C ASP A 16 0.47 4.80 -6.49
N ASN A 17 0.52 6.14 -6.45
CA ASN A 17 -0.08 6.90 -5.36
C ASN A 17 -1.61 6.85 -5.39
N GLY A 18 -2.22 6.64 -6.55
CA GLY A 18 -3.66 6.46 -6.70
C GLY A 18 -4.16 5.19 -6.02
N ILE A 19 -3.49 4.06 -6.25
CA ILE A 19 -3.80 2.78 -5.58
C ILE A 19 -3.64 2.94 -4.06
N LEU A 20 -2.51 3.51 -3.63
CA LEU A 20 -2.25 3.81 -2.21
C LEU A 20 -3.39 4.62 -1.59
N ALA A 21 -3.71 5.78 -2.19
CA ALA A 21 -4.70 6.70 -1.67
C ALA A 21 -6.11 6.09 -1.59
N VAL A 22 -6.53 5.36 -2.63
CA VAL A 22 -7.83 4.68 -2.64
C VAL A 22 -7.93 3.65 -1.53
N MET A 23 -6.88 2.84 -1.34
CA MET A 23 -6.87 1.81 -0.30
C MET A 23 -6.78 2.42 1.11
N THR A 24 -6.04 3.51 1.29
CA THR A 24 -6.02 4.27 2.54
C THR A 24 -7.39 4.84 2.88
N ILE A 25 -8.05 5.53 1.94
CA ILE A 25 -9.39 6.11 2.14
C ILE A 25 -10.41 5.00 2.42
N PHE A 26 -10.37 3.91 1.66
CA PHE A 26 -11.21 2.75 1.91
C PHE A 26 -11.02 2.19 3.32
N GLY A 27 -9.76 2.04 3.77
CA GLY A 27 -9.46 1.58 5.12
C GLY A 27 -9.97 2.52 6.22
N ILE A 28 -9.81 3.84 6.04
CA ILE A 28 -10.37 4.87 6.94
C ILE A 28 -11.88 4.71 7.07
N ASP A 29 -12.59 4.62 5.94
CA ASP A 29 -14.04 4.50 5.90
C ASP A 29 -14.52 3.17 6.48
N LEU A 30 -13.80 2.08 6.22
CA LEU A 30 -14.10 0.75 6.75
C LEU A 30 -14.01 0.75 8.28
N GLU A 31 -12.93 1.28 8.86
CA GLU A 31 -12.77 1.41 10.31
C GLU A 31 -13.91 2.23 10.93
N LYS A 32 -14.18 3.41 10.38
CA LYS A 32 -15.22 4.31 10.90
C LYS A 32 -16.61 3.68 10.84
N ARG A 33 -16.96 3.01 9.73
CA ARG A 33 -18.30 2.47 9.50
C ARG A 33 -18.57 1.19 10.28
N PHE A 34 -17.59 0.29 10.38
CA PHE A 34 -17.81 -1.06 10.90
C PHE A 34 -17.18 -1.31 12.27
N PHE A 35 -16.19 -0.51 12.66
CA PHE A 35 -15.42 -0.73 13.90
C PHE A 35 -15.51 0.47 14.87
N GLY A 36 -16.16 1.57 14.47
CA GLY A 36 -16.38 2.75 15.33
C GLY A 36 -15.10 3.50 15.69
N GLY A 37 -14.00 3.24 14.99
CA GLY A 37 -12.70 3.84 15.24
C GLY A 37 -12.53 5.22 14.59
N SER A 38 -11.36 5.81 14.80
CA SER A 38 -11.02 7.15 14.29
C SER A 38 -10.69 7.16 12.78
N GLY A 39 -10.42 5.99 12.20
CA GLY A 39 -9.93 5.82 10.83
C GLY A 39 -8.40 5.71 10.74
N VAL A 40 -7.68 5.92 11.84
CA VAL A 40 -6.21 5.89 11.86
C VAL A 40 -5.66 4.48 11.60
N ILE A 41 -6.27 3.45 12.18
CA ILE A 41 -5.80 2.07 12.07
C ILE A 41 -6.12 1.50 10.68
N GLY A 42 -7.37 1.67 10.25
CA GLY A 42 -7.84 1.31 8.92
C GLY A 42 -7.07 2.06 7.83
N GLY A 43 -6.81 3.36 8.01
CA GLY A 43 -5.98 4.13 7.09
C GLY A 43 -4.54 3.62 7.02
N LEU A 44 -3.92 3.31 8.17
CA LEU A 44 -2.58 2.73 8.22
C LEU A 44 -2.50 1.38 7.49
N PHE A 45 -3.42 0.46 7.77
CA PHE A 45 -3.44 -0.85 7.09
C PHE A 45 -3.85 -0.74 5.61
N GLY A 46 -4.77 0.18 5.28
CA GLY A 46 -5.13 0.50 3.91
C GLY A 46 -3.93 1.01 3.11
N ALA A 47 -3.11 1.89 3.69
CA ALA A 47 -1.87 2.37 3.08
C ALA A 47 -0.85 1.23 2.89
N LEU A 48 -0.60 0.42 3.91
CA LEU A 48 0.36 -0.69 3.84
C LEU A 48 -0.05 -1.74 2.78
N ILE A 49 -1.33 -2.10 2.72
CA ILE A 49 -1.87 -3.03 1.73
C ILE A 49 -1.88 -2.39 0.34
N GLY A 50 -2.28 -1.12 0.23
CA GLY A 50 -2.27 -0.37 -1.02
C GLY A 50 -0.87 -0.29 -1.64
N ASN A 51 0.14 0.01 -0.82
CA ASN A 51 1.55 -0.03 -1.21
C ASN A 51 1.95 -1.41 -1.72
N ALA A 52 1.63 -2.48 -0.97
CA ALA A 52 1.98 -3.84 -1.39
C ALA A 52 1.37 -4.23 -2.74
N ILE A 53 0.09 -3.87 -2.97
CA ILE A 53 -0.59 -4.13 -4.24
C ILE A 53 0.03 -3.32 -5.37
N SER A 54 0.33 -2.05 -5.12
CA SER A 54 0.95 -1.17 -6.11
C SER A 54 2.34 -1.66 -6.53
N ASP A 55 3.19 -2.00 -5.57
CA ASP A 55 4.53 -2.54 -5.81
C ASP A 55 4.48 -3.88 -6.55
N LEU A 56 3.52 -4.74 -6.23
CA LEU A 56 3.31 -5.99 -6.97
C LEU A 56 2.91 -5.71 -8.42
N ALA A 57 1.98 -4.78 -8.65
CA ALA A 57 1.56 -4.40 -9.99
C ALA A 57 2.73 -3.85 -10.81
N ALA A 58 3.51 -2.94 -10.22
CA ALA A 58 4.74 -2.39 -10.81
C ALA A 58 5.75 -3.47 -11.17
N ALA A 59 6.03 -4.40 -10.25
CA ALA A 59 6.98 -5.48 -10.49
C ALA A 59 6.49 -6.45 -11.58
N VAL A 60 5.18 -6.73 -11.66
CA VAL A 60 4.63 -7.62 -12.70
C VAL A 60 4.72 -6.99 -14.10
N ILE A 61 4.47 -5.69 -14.23
CA ILE A 61 4.51 -5.01 -15.53
C ILE A 61 5.94 -4.78 -16.02
N ASP A 62 6.91 -4.55 -15.13
CA ASP A 62 8.32 -4.35 -15.47
C ASP A 62 9.02 -5.70 -15.75
N PRO A 63 9.45 -5.98 -17.00
CA PRO A 63 10.14 -7.22 -17.33
C PRO A 63 11.42 -7.46 -16.53
N SER A 64 12.10 -6.41 -16.09
CA SER A 64 13.34 -6.50 -15.31
C SER A 64 13.08 -6.87 -13.85
N ALA A 65 11.93 -6.45 -13.29
CA ALA A 65 11.56 -6.67 -11.90
C ALA A 65 10.59 -7.85 -11.68
N ARG A 66 10.00 -8.42 -12.74
CA ARG A 66 8.97 -9.47 -12.64
C ARG A 66 9.36 -10.68 -11.80
N HIS A 67 10.61 -11.11 -11.86
CA HIS A 67 11.12 -12.22 -11.06
C HIS A 67 11.13 -11.93 -9.54
N LEU A 68 11.10 -10.66 -9.15
CA LEU A 68 11.04 -10.19 -7.77
C LEU A 68 9.61 -9.98 -7.28
N ALA A 69 8.60 -9.98 -8.16
CA ALA A 69 7.23 -9.55 -7.85
C ALA A 69 6.64 -10.20 -6.58
N ILE A 70 6.75 -11.53 -6.45
CA ILE A 70 6.27 -12.25 -5.26
C ILE A 70 7.09 -11.87 -4.01
N GLY A 71 8.41 -11.73 -4.15
CA GLY A 71 9.30 -11.37 -3.05
C GLY A 71 9.06 -9.95 -2.54
N VAL A 72 8.83 -9.00 -3.45
CA VAL A 72 8.47 -7.60 -3.13
C VAL A 72 7.15 -7.59 -2.37
N PHE A 73 6.10 -8.21 -2.92
CA PHE A 73 4.80 -8.29 -2.26
C PHE A 73 4.89 -8.93 -0.87
N ALA A 74 5.61 -10.05 -0.75
CA ALA A 74 5.82 -10.72 0.53
C ALA A 74 6.56 -9.81 1.53
N GLY A 75 7.60 -9.10 1.08
CA GLY A 75 8.33 -8.12 1.89
C GLY A 75 7.42 -7.02 2.44
N CYS A 76 6.57 -6.43 1.61
CA CYS A 76 5.59 -5.44 2.04
C CYS A 76 4.63 -6.04 3.08
N MET A 77 4.14 -7.27 2.85
CA MET A 77 3.24 -7.94 3.80
C MET A 77 3.91 -8.31 5.13
N TYR A 78 5.22 -8.62 5.14
CA TYR A 78 5.96 -8.82 6.39
C TYR A 78 5.95 -7.56 7.24
N VAL A 79 6.17 -6.39 6.63
CA VAL A 79 6.08 -5.09 7.34
C VAL A 79 4.66 -4.86 7.87
N THR A 80 3.64 -5.15 7.07
CA THR A 80 2.23 -5.07 7.50
C THR A 80 1.97 -5.92 8.76
N VAL A 81 2.48 -7.15 8.79
CA VAL A 81 2.36 -8.05 9.96
C VAL A 81 3.12 -7.50 11.16
N ILE A 82 4.33 -6.95 10.97
CA ILE A 82 5.11 -6.33 12.04
C ILE A 82 4.36 -5.15 12.66
N VAL A 83 3.76 -4.28 11.83
CA VAL A 83 2.95 -3.16 12.31
C VAL A 83 1.74 -3.64 13.13
N TYR A 84 1.07 -4.70 12.68
CA TYR A 84 -0.01 -5.34 13.45
C TYR A 84 0.46 -5.84 14.82
N ILE A 85 1.58 -6.57 14.86
CA ILE A 85 2.15 -7.07 16.10
C ILE A 85 2.51 -5.90 17.02
N TYR A 86 3.16 -4.86 16.49
CA TYR A 86 3.52 -3.67 17.25
C TYR A 86 2.31 -2.99 17.90
N LEU A 87 1.24 -2.76 17.14
CA LEU A 87 0.02 -2.13 17.67
C LEU A 87 -0.63 -2.98 18.76
N LYS A 88 -0.70 -4.29 18.53
CA LYS A 88 -1.24 -5.26 19.48
C LYS A 88 -0.46 -5.27 20.80
N LEU A 89 0.88 -5.22 20.73
CA LEU A 89 1.74 -5.18 21.92
C LEU A 89 1.71 -3.82 22.63
N SER A 90 1.57 -2.73 21.88
CA SER A 90 1.57 -1.36 22.43
C SER A 90 0.29 -1.01 23.20
N LYS A 91 -0.70 -1.90 23.27
CA LYS A 91 -2.05 -1.64 23.80
C LYS A 91 -2.73 -0.39 23.22
N LYS A 92 -2.26 0.10 22.07
CA LYS A 92 -3.03 1.08 21.29
C LYS A 92 -4.24 0.32 20.79
N ASN A 93 -5.43 0.75 21.20
CA ASN A 93 -6.69 0.11 20.84
C ASN A 93 -6.71 -0.14 19.32
N LEU A 94 -6.69 -1.42 18.95
CA LEU A 94 -7.07 -1.91 17.64
C LEU A 94 -8.59 -1.80 17.50
#